data_AF-A0A9P8UAR0-F1
#
_entry.id   AF-A0A9P8UAR0-F1
#
_cell.length_a   1.000
_cell.length_b   1.000
_cell.length_c   1.000
_cell.angle_alpha   90.00
_cell.angle_beta   90.00
_cell.angle_gamma   90.00
#
_symmetry.space_group_name_H-M   'P 1'
#
loop_
_entity.id
_entity.type
_entity.pdbx_description
1 polymer ?
#
loop_
_entity_poly.entity_id
_entity_poly.type
_entity_poly.pdbx_seq_one_letter_code
_entity_poly.pdbx_strand_id
1 'polypeptide(L)'
;MDYQIPQGMHAIPSELLDLRPDSEIDQDLLNPKPVTDEKNIWLFWHSGFSNMHPYTRRNARAYHRRLSKLGWVIRVLDRLPNSPLNVANFLDTTDPGTFPAAFRNGTIGGDHAVQHTSDLVRWPLLLRYGGVYADVGMMQIGDLDRLWNETVGNPESPYEVLSYSGGEPEAMTLTNYFLCSNRNNPLFLRAHKLFLALWDEDGGKASTDGMRHSPLLKGVPWMNYSGSFTENGITYGPAEVTAMLTDYIIQGQALTMAMAIEDPEDGWNGPEYVATHVYGIEFMVGGQLINEYTAWDGTLAYNLMSLPLPRDGEAESEQQAKAREIVEGCLSRSFGFKLATGLILRVKGDTLSSLWRKNPGADDIPGTYAHWLRQGMIYWTQDKVPPTVEWKAVKPFKTGPLLRAE
;
A
#
# COMPACT_ATOMS: atom_id res chain seq x y z
N MET A 1 14.45 8.77 26.14
CA MET A 1 15.56 8.01 25.52
C MET A 1 15.89 8.72 24.24
N ASP A 2 17.14 9.13 24.09
CA ASP A 2 17.60 9.78 22.87
C ASP A 2 18.15 8.70 21.95
N TYR A 3 17.36 8.34 20.93
CA TYR A 3 17.80 7.41 19.90
C TYR A 3 18.78 8.11 18.96
N GLN A 4 19.78 7.39 18.49
CA GLN A 4 20.70 7.91 17.47
C GLN A 4 19.92 8.16 16.17
N ILE A 5 20.11 9.34 15.58
CA ILE A 5 19.59 9.65 14.24
C ILE A 5 20.53 8.99 13.22
N PRO A 6 20.04 8.10 12.33
CA PRO A 6 20.86 7.50 11.29
C PRO A 6 21.46 8.54 10.34
N GLN A 7 22.58 8.20 9.70
CA GLN A 7 23.16 9.05 8.66
C GLN A 7 22.17 9.23 7.49
N GLY A 8 22.16 10.43 6.89
CA GLY A 8 21.25 10.76 5.78
C GLY A 8 19.86 11.17 6.24
N MET A 9 19.69 11.43 7.53
CA MET A 9 18.46 11.92 8.13
C MET A 9 18.72 13.12 9.02
N HIS A 10 17.67 13.91 9.25
CA HIS A 10 17.64 14.99 10.22
C HIS A 10 16.32 15.02 10.98
N ALA A 11 16.32 15.71 12.12
CA ALA A 11 15.10 15.91 12.91
C ALA A 11 14.14 16.87 12.20
N ILE A 12 12.86 16.51 12.19
CA ILE A 12 11.78 17.39 11.74
C ILE A 12 11.53 18.42 12.86
N PRO A 13 11.46 19.73 12.54
CA PRO A 13 11.10 20.75 13.51
C PRO A 13 9.75 20.44 14.19
N SER A 14 9.69 20.60 15.52
CA SER A 14 8.52 20.19 16.31
C SER A 14 7.25 20.99 15.98
N GLU A 15 7.41 22.22 15.49
CA GLU A 15 6.33 23.06 15.00
C GLU A 15 5.63 22.46 13.79
N LEU A 16 6.30 21.62 12.99
CA LEU A 16 5.74 20.91 11.84
C LEU A 16 5.06 19.58 12.22
N LEU A 17 5.25 19.09 13.46
CA LEU A 17 4.68 17.85 13.94
C LEU A 17 3.47 18.09 14.85
N ASP A 18 2.43 17.28 14.72
CA ASP A 18 1.35 17.23 15.71
C ASP A 18 1.74 16.31 16.88
N LEU A 19 2.16 16.92 17.99
CA LEU A 19 2.65 16.24 19.18
C LEU A 19 1.60 16.15 20.30
N ARG A 20 0.32 16.43 19.99
CA ARG A 20 -0.78 16.28 20.95
C ARG A 20 -0.93 14.81 21.40
N PRO A 21 -1.58 14.55 22.55
CA PRO A 21 -1.89 13.19 23.01
C PRO A 21 -2.66 12.37 21.97
N ASP A 22 -2.47 11.05 22.00
CA ASP A 22 -3.15 10.11 21.08
C ASP A 22 -4.67 10.26 21.09
N SER A 23 -5.29 10.56 22.24
CA SER A 23 -6.74 10.76 22.35
C SER A 23 -7.26 11.94 21.53
N GLU A 24 -6.47 13.01 21.39
CA GLU A 24 -6.85 14.17 20.58
C GLU A 24 -6.69 13.87 19.08
N ILE A 25 -5.63 13.13 18.71
CA ILE A 25 -5.43 12.67 17.33
C ILE A 25 -6.52 11.68 16.93
N ASP A 26 -6.88 10.75 17.82
CA ASP A 26 -7.96 9.79 17.58
C ASP A 26 -9.29 10.51 17.34
N GLN A 27 -9.56 11.59 18.07
CA GLN A 27 -10.76 12.40 17.88
C GLN A 27 -10.81 13.03 16.48
N ASP A 28 -9.68 13.55 15.98
CA ASP A 28 -9.57 14.10 14.62
C ASP A 28 -9.68 13.01 13.54
N LEU A 29 -9.07 11.84 13.77
CA LEU A 29 -9.18 10.69 12.86
C LEU A 29 -10.61 10.15 12.76
N LEU A 30 -11.38 10.21 13.84
CA LEU A 30 -12.80 9.81 13.88
C LEU A 30 -13.74 10.88 13.30
N ASN A 31 -13.29 12.14 13.24
CA ASN A 31 -14.10 13.28 12.81
C ASN A 31 -13.31 14.19 11.85
N PRO A 32 -12.84 13.67 10.71
CA PRO A 32 -12.00 14.45 9.82
C PRO A 32 -12.79 15.60 9.19
N LYS A 33 -12.08 16.69 8.89
CA LYS A 33 -12.65 17.84 8.16
C LYS A 33 -13.23 17.41 6.80
N PRO A 34 -14.21 18.14 6.24
CA PRO A 34 -14.69 17.89 4.87
C PRO A 34 -13.55 17.88 3.85
N VAL A 35 -13.73 17.14 2.76
CA VAL A 35 -12.76 17.12 1.66
C VAL A 35 -12.83 18.45 0.92
N THR A 36 -11.72 19.17 0.85
CA THR A 36 -11.65 20.50 0.19
C THR A 36 -10.62 20.56 -0.93
N ASP A 37 -9.57 19.75 -0.86
CA ASP A 37 -8.49 19.64 -1.85
C ASP A 37 -8.09 18.17 -2.08
N GLU A 38 -6.96 17.94 -2.75
CA GLU A 38 -6.38 16.63 -3.04
C GLU A 38 -5.50 16.08 -1.91
N LYS A 39 -5.09 16.86 -0.89
CA LYS A 39 -4.22 16.39 0.21
C LYS A 39 -5.00 15.55 1.22
N ASN A 40 -5.44 14.38 0.79
CA ASN A 40 -6.13 13.39 1.61
C ASN A 40 -5.37 12.06 1.58
N ILE A 41 -5.29 11.42 2.74
CA ILE A 41 -4.75 10.07 2.87
C ILE A 41 -5.89 9.14 3.25
N TRP A 42 -6.26 8.29 2.30
CA TRP A 42 -7.33 7.32 2.39
C TRP A 42 -6.77 5.99 2.88
N LEU A 43 -7.20 5.60 4.08
CA LEU A 43 -6.99 4.29 4.66
C LEU A 43 -8.33 3.57 4.74
N PHE A 44 -8.34 2.24 4.73
CA PHE A 44 -9.58 1.47 4.87
C PHE A 44 -9.45 0.40 5.96
N TRP A 45 -10.45 0.35 6.83
CA TRP A 45 -10.65 -0.73 7.79
C TRP A 45 -12.15 -0.97 7.93
N HIS A 46 -12.65 -2.08 7.39
CA HIS A 46 -14.09 -2.37 7.28
C HIS A 46 -14.89 -2.16 8.59
N SER A 47 -14.28 -2.41 9.75
CA SER A 47 -14.91 -2.28 11.07
C SER A 47 -14.55 -0.98 11.80
N GLY A 48 -13.97 0.02 11.13
CA GLY A 48 -13.69 1.34 11.69
C GLY A 48 -12.42 1.44 12.52
N PHE A 49 -11.92 2.67 12.66
CA PHE A 49 -10.64 2.98 13.32
C PHE A 49 -10.51 2.37 14.73
N SER A 50 -11.56 2.44 15.54
CA SER A 50 -11.54 1.95 16.92
C SER A 50 -11.27 0.44 17.02
N ASN A 51 -11.64 -0.33 15.99
CA ASN A 51 -11.48 -1.79 15.92
C ASN A 51 -10.19 -2.23 15.19
N MET A 52 -9.33 -1.29 14.80
CA MET A 52 -8.02 -1.59 14.23
C MET A 52 -7.09 -2.22 15.28
N HIS A 53 -6.16 -3.05 14.81
CA HIS A 53 -5.07 -3.54 15.66
C HIS A 53 -4.23 -2.37 16.20
N PRO A 54 -3.66 -2.48 17.42
CA PRO A 54 -2.89 -1.38 18.00
C PRO A 54 -1.77 -0.84 17.10
N TYR A 55 -1.00 -1.71 16.44
CA TYR A 55 0.08 -1.30 15.55
C TYR A 55 -0.42 -0.57 14.29
N THR A 56 -1.59 -0.92 13.75
CA THR A 56 -2.16 -0.21 12.59
C THR A 56 -2.76 1.13 13.00
N ARG A 57 -3.33 1.26 14.21
CA ARG A 57 -3.71 2.58 14.76
C ARG A 57 -2.51 3.49 14.90
N ARG A 58 -1.37 2.96 15.38
CA ARG A 58 -0.11 3.71 15.42
C ARG A 58 0.36 4.15 14.04
N ASN A 59 0.16 3.35 12.99
CA ASN A 59 0.46 3.77 11.61
C ASN A 59 -0.39 5.00 11.23
N ALA A 60 -1.72 4.94 11.41
CA ALA A 60 -2.61 6.06 11.09
C ALA A 60 -2.28 7.32 11.90
N ARG A 61 -1.95 7.16 13.19
CA ARG A 61 -1.46 8.27 14.03
C ARG A 61 -0.14 8.82 13.51
N ALA A 62 0.82 7.99 13.11
CA ALA A 62 2.07 8.46 12.52
C ALA A 62 1.85 9.30 11.25
N TYR A 63 0.94 8.91 10.35
CA TYR A 63 0.54 9.77 9.22
C TYR A 63 0.02 11.11 9.72
N HIS A 64 -0.91 11.11 10.68
CA HIS A 64 -1.49 12.34 11.23
C HIS A 64 -0.42 13.24 11.85
N ARG A 65 0.43 12.69 12.71
CA ARG A 65 1.49 13.42 13.42
C ARG A 65 2.43 14.15 12.46
N ARG A 66 2.78 13.51 11.34
CA ARG A 66 3.71 14.07 10.37
C ARG A 66 3.09 15.05 9.39
N LEU A 67 1.85 14.80 8.97
CA LEU A 67 1.32 15.41 7.75
C LEU A 67 0.15 16.37 8.00
N SER A 68 -0.53 16.29 9.14
CA SER A 68 -1.73 17.10 9.39
C SER A 68 -1.44 18.61 9.40
N LYS A 69 -0.31 19.01 9.98
CA LYS A 69 0.14 20.41 9.97
C LYS A 69 0.63 20.90 8.61
N LEU A 70 0.93 19.98 7.68
CA LEU A 70 1.29 20.27 6.29
C LEU A 70 0.07 20.30 5.36
N GLY A 71 -1.14 20.22 5.94
CA GLY A 71 -2.41 20.32 5.22
C GLY A 71 -3.08 18.99 4.91
N TRP A 72 -2.45 17.84 5.19
CA TRP A 72 -3.03 16.54 4.88
C TRP A 72 -4.15 16.15 5.84
N VAL A 73 -5.23 15.58 5.31
CA VAL A 73 -6.30 14.98 6.12
C VAL A 73 -6.26 13.46 6.03
N ILE A 74 -6.08 12.79 7.18
CA ILE A 74 -6.03 11.34 7.26
C ILE A 74 -7.45 10.82 7.50
N ARG A 75 -7.89 9.86 6.70
CA ARG A 75 -9.25 9.31 6.72
C ARG A 75 -9.20 7.80 6.78
N VAL A 76 -9.74 7.22 7.85
CA VAL A 76 -9.85 5.77 8.00
C VAL A 76 -11.28 5.35 7.69
N LEU A 77 -11.53 5.06 6.42
CA LEU A 77 -12.85 4.68 5.93
C LEU A 77 -13.27 3.29 6.41
N ASP A 78 -14.59 3.09 6.51
CA ASP A 78 -15.17 1.85 6.99
C ASP A 78 -16.50 1.50 6.28
N ARG A 79 -17.14 0.42 6.74
CA ARG A 79 -18.47 -0.02 6.30
C ARG A 79 -19.47 -0.06 7.45
N LEU A 80 -19.18 0.60 8.58
CA LEU A 80 -20.04 0.59 9.75
C LEU A 80 -21.29 1.45 9.50
N PRO A 81 -22.49 0.97 9.83
CA PRO A 81 -23.70 1.77 9.77
C PRO A 81 -23.55 3.06 10.60
N ASN A 82 -24.02 4.19 10.07
CA ASN A 82 -23.98 5.51 10.70
C ASN A 82 -22.58 6.08 11.00
N SER A 83 -21.49 5.43 10.58
CA SER A 83 -20.16 6.01 10.69
C SER A 83 -20.04 7.23 9.76
N PRO A 84 -19.50 8.37 10.22
CA PRO A 84 -19.18 9.49 9.33
C PRO A 84 -18.10 9.11 8.30
N LEU A 85 -17.31 8.09 8.59
CA LEU A 85 -16.26 7.53 7.75
C LEU A 85 -16.74 6.35 6.89
N ASN A 86 -18.03 6.04 6.90
CA ASN A 86 -18.57 5.03 6.01
C ASN A 86 -18.30 5.44 4.54
N VAL A 87 -17.84 4.50 3.73
CA VAL A 87 -17.56 4.71 2.29
C VAL A 87 -18.75 5.37 1.56
N ALA A 88 -19.99 5.07 1.94
CA ALA A 88 -21.20 5.64 1.35
C ALA A 88 -21.35 7.17 1.51
N ASN A 89 -20.62 7.79 2.44
CA ASN A 89 -20.61 9.25 2.59
C ASN A 89 -19.68 9.94 1.57
N PHE A 90 -18.82 9.17 0.89
CA PHE A 90 -17.81 9.68 -0.04
C PHE A 90 -18.07 9.24 -1.48
N LEU A 91 -18.62 8.03 -1.66
CA LEU A 91 -18.84 7.41 -2.95
C LEU A 91 -20.29 6.92 -3.05
N ASP A 92 -20.86 6.99 -4.25
CA ASP A 92 -22.18 6.38 -4.49
C ASP A 92 -22.02 4.86 -4.53
N THR A 93 -22.33 4.21 -3.40
CA THR A 93 -22.22 2.75 -3.26
C THR A 93 -23.31 1.98 -3.99
N THR A 94 -24.23 2.66 -4.69
CA THR A 94 -25.30 2.05 -5.46
C THR A 94 -25.06 2.10 -6.98
N ASP A 95 -24.12 2.94 -7.41
CA ASP A 95 -23.78 3.13 -8.81
C ASP A 95 -23.01 1.92 -9.39
N PRO A 96 -23.56 1.21 -10.41
CA PRO A 96 -22.85 0.13 -11.10
C PRO A 96 -21.60 0.62 -11.84
N GLY A 97 -21.51 1.91 -12.19
CA GLY A 97 -20.32 2.51 -12.79
C GLY A 97 -19.16 2.73 -11.80
N THR A 98 -19.41 2.61 -10.50
CA THR A 98 -18.42 2.76 -9.43
C THR A 98 -18.14 1.44 -8.72
N PHE A 99 -19.15 0.57 -8.55
CA PHE A 99 -19.03 -0.66 -7.78
C PHE A 99 -19.75 -1.86 -8.43
N PRO A 100 -19.14 -3.06 -8.41
CA PRO A 100 -19.75 -4.26 -8.96
C PRO A 100 -20.93 -4.71 -8.11
N ALA A 101 -21.81 -5.54 -8.70
CA ALA A 101 -22.99 -6.06 -8.01
C ALA A 101 -22.67 -6.67 -6.63
N ALA A 102 -21.56 -7.41 -6.51
CA ALA A 102 -21.16 -8.02 -5.24
C ALA A 102 -20.90 -7.00 -4.12
N PHE A 103 -20.30 -5.84 -4.44
CA PHE A 103 -20.06 -4.79 -3.45
C PHE A 103 -21.38 -4.12 -3.04
N ARG A 104 -22.23 -3.81 -4.02
CA ARG A 104 -23.50 -3.11 -3.83
C ARG A 104 -24.48 -3.95 -3.01
N ASN A 105 -24.49 -5.25 -3.24
CA ASN A 105 -25.35 -6.21 -2.53
C ASN A 105 -24.74 -6.75 -1.24
N GLY A 106 -23.48 -6.43 -0.93
CA GLY A 106 -22.78 -6.96 0.26
C GLY A 106 -22.50 -8.47 0.18
N THR A 107 -22.27 -8.99 -1.02
CA THR A 107 -22.07 -10.42 -1.29
C THR A 107 -20.65 -10.76 -1.73
N ILE A 108 -19.68 -9.87 -1.52
CA ILE A 108 -18.25 -10.19 -1.73
C ILE A 108 -17.88 -11.32 -0.77
N GLY A 109 -17.47 -12.45 -1.33
CA GLY A 109 -17.12 -13.67 -0.60
C GLY A 109 -15.64 -14.01 -0.65
N GLY A 110 -15.33 -15.23 -0.19
CA GLY A 110 -13.97 -15.77 -0.09
C GLY A 110 -13.22 -15.34 1.17
N ASP A 111 -12.09 -15.99 1.45
CA ASP A 111 -11.26 -15.80 2.66
C ASP A 111 -10.67 -14.38 2.78
N HIS A 112 -10.75 -13.60 1.71
CA HIS A 112 -10.15 -12.28 1.58
C HIS A 112 -11.18 -11.19 1.21
N ALA A 113 -12.47 -11.43 1.47
CA ALA A 113 -13.55 -10.50 1.15
C ALA A 113 -13.31 -9.07 1.65
N VAL A 114 -12.76 -8.91 2.86
CA VAL A 114 -12.45 -7.60 3.46
C VAL A 114 -11.36 -6.87 2.67
N GLN A 115 -10.32 -7.59 2.23
CA GLN A 115 -9.25 -7.06 1.41
C GLN A 115 -9.78 -6.66 0.03
N HIS A 116 -10.57 -7.52 -0.62
CA HIS A 116 -11.18 -7.22 -1.91
C HIS A 116 -12.18 -6.05 -1.83
N THR A 117 -12.86 -5.87 -0.69
CA THR A 117 -13.68 -4.67 -0.44
C THR A 117 -12.79 -3.41 -0.43
N SER A 118 -11.62 -3.49 0.20
CA SER A 118 -10.61 -2.43 0.21
C SER A 118 -10.11 -2.11 -1.22
N ASP A 119 -9.85 -3.14 -2.02
CA ASP A 119 -9.44 -3.02 -3.42
C ASP A 119 -10.48 -2.24 -4.22
N LEU A 120 -11.76 -2.60 -4.10
CA LEU A 120 -12.84 -1.94 -4.82
C LEU A 120 -13.04 -0.45 -4.46
N VAL A 121 -12.54 -0.01 -3.31
CA VAL A 121 -12.73 1.37 -2.83
C VAL A 121 -11.62 2.32 -3.29
N ARG A 122 -10.39 1.84 -3.53
CA ARG A 122 -9.23 2.72 -3.70
C ARG A 122 -9.28 3.61 -4.94
N TRP A 123 -9.59 3.06 -6.11
CA TRP A 123 -9.64 3.87 -7.33
C TRP A 123 -10.83 4.82 -7.37
N PRO A 124 -12.06 4.42 -6.97
CA PRO A 124 -13.15 5.39 -6.82
C PRO A 124 -12.78 6.61 -5.97
N LEU A 125 -12.06 6.42 -4.85
CA LEU A 125 -11.59 7.53 -4.02
C LEU A 125 -10.58 8.41 -4.75
N LEU A 126 -9.55 7.80 -5.34
CA LEU A 126 -8.49 8.53 -6.04
C LEU A 126 -9.03 9.27 -7.28
N LEU A 127 -9.95 8.66 -8.03
CA LEU A 127 -10.60 9.28 -9.18
C LEU A 127 -11.43 10.48 -8.76
N ARG A 128 -12.21 10.36 -7.68
CA ARG A 128 -13.09 11.44 -7.21
C ARG A 128 -12.36 12.56 -6.49
N TYR A 129 -11.39 12.22 -5.64
CA TYR A 129 -10.79 13.15 -4.70
C TYR A 129 -9.28 13.35 -4.85
N GLY A 130 -8.58 12.45 -5.55
CA GLY A 130 -7.12 12.43 -5.61
C GLY A 130 -6.50 12.10 -4.26
N GLY A 131 -5.23 12.45 -4.11
CA GLY A 131 -4.43 12.24 -2.90
C GLY A 131 -3.77 10.87 -2.89
N VAL A 132 -3.70 10.27 -1.70
CA VAL A 132 -3.00 9.01 -1.46
C VAL A 132 -3.98 7.98 -0.92
N TYR A 133 -4.02 6.81 -1.52
CA TYR A 133 -4.57 5.62 -0.91
C TYR A 133 -3.43 4.78 -0.35
N ALA A 134 -3.54 4.34 0.90
CA ALA A 134 -2.60 3.42 1.50
C ALA A 134 -3.31 2.35 2.32
N ASP A 135 -2.80 1.13 2.28
CA ASP A 135 -3.24 0.10 3.21
C ASP A 135 -2.85 0.49 4.65
N VAL A 136 -3.68 0.13 5.63
CA VAL A 136 -3.39 0.44 7.06
C VAL A 136 -2.11 -0.22 7.60
N GLY A 137 -1.60 -1.25 6.90
CA GLY A 137 -0.32 -1.89 7.19
C GLY A 137 0.89 -1.14 6.63
N MET A 138 0.69 -0.03 5.92
CA MET A 138 1.77 0.77 5.35
C MET A 138 2.36 1.70 6.42
N MET A 139 3.61 1.45 6.80
CA MET A 139 4.39 2.29 7.71
C MET A 139 5.11 3.38 6.90
N GLN A 140 4.61 4.61 6.90
CA GLN A 140 5.24 5.72 6.19
C GLN A 140 6.52 6.18 6.88
N ILE A 141 7.63 6.25 6.14
CA ILE A 141 8.95 6.66 6.64
C ILE A 141 9.41 7.95 5.95
N GLY A 142 9.49 7.94 4.62
CA GLY A 142 9.99 9.05 3.82
C GLY A 142 9.06 10.26 3.83
N ASP A 143 9.56 11.39 3.31
CA ASP A 143 8.84 12.65 3.24
C ASP A 143 7.78 12.65 2.13
N LEU A 144 6.55 12.28 2.50
CA LEU A 144 5.44 12.23 1.56
C LEU A 144 5.00 13.63 1.08
N ASP A 145 5.07 14.65 1.93
CA ASP A 145 4.66 16.00 1.53
C ASP A 145 5.63 16.57 0.49
N ARG A 146 6.94 16.43 0.74
CA ARG A 146 7.96 16.81 -0.24
C ARG A 146 7.81 16.04 -1.54
N LEU A 147 7.68 14.71 -1.49
CA LEU A 147 7.57 13.92 -2.72
C LEU A 147 6.29 14.28 -3.50
N TRP A 148 5.16 14.50 -2.82
CA TRP A 148 3.94 15.02 -3.44
C TRP A 148 4.19 16.37 -4.13
N ASN A 149 4.79 17.34 -3.42
CA ASN A 149 5.05 18.68 -3.96
C ASN A 149 6.10 18.71 -5.07
N GLU A 150 6.98 17.70 -5.19
CA GLU A 150 7.94 17.58 -6.30
C GLU A 150 7.35 16.81 -7.50
N THR A 151 6.31 16.02 -7.28
CA THR A 151 5.69 15.11 -8.28
C THR A 151 4.22 15.46 -8.54
N VAL A 152 3.30 14.60 -8.14
CA VAL A 152 1.86 14.64 -8.44
C VAL A 152 1.20 15.98 -8.06
N GLY A 153 1.62 16.59 -6.95
CA GLY A 153 1.09 17.85 -6.47
C GLY A 153 1.60 19.09 -7.22
N ASN A 154 2.58 18.94 -8.11
CA ASN A 154 3.19 20.01 -8.88
C ASN A 154 2.69 19.98 -10.33
N PRO A 155 1.90 20.97 -10.78
CA PRO A 155 1.42 21.06 -12.16
C PRO A 155 2.51 21.11 -13.23
N GLU A 156 3.73 21.53 -12.88
CA GLU A 156 4.89 21.57 -13.80
C GLU A 156 5.65 20.23 -13.84
N SER A 157 5.31 19.29 -12.95
CA SER A 157 5.91 17.95 -12.94
C SER A 157 5.24 17.08 -13.99
N PRO A 158 5.99 16.24 -14.72
CA PRO A 158 5.37 15.30 -15.66
C PRO A 158 4.66 14.15 -14.95
N TYR A 159 4.91 13.93 -13.65
CA TYR A 159 4.39 12.77 -12.94
C TYR A 159 2.95 12.96 -12.47
N GLU A 160 2.08 12.03 -12.87
CA GLU A 160 0.66 12.03 -12.50
C GLU A 160 0.31 10.91 -11.50
N VAL A 161 1.16 9.89 -11.41
CA VAL A 161 0.99 8.74 -10.52
C VAL A 161 2.27 8.49 -9.72
N LEU A 162 2.13 8.22 -8.43
CA LEU A 162 3.21 7.79 -7.55
C LEU A 162 2.85 6.46 -6.86
N SER A 163 3.72 5.45 -6.97
CA SER A 163 3.58 4.15 -6.29
C SER A 163 4.92 3.41 -6.21
N TYR A 164 4.94 2.19 -5.68
CA TYR A 164 6.10 1.30 -5.76
C TYR A 164 6.05 0.47 -7.05
N SER A 165 7.19 0.35 -7.75
CA SER A 165 7.34 -0.52 -8.93
C SER A 165 7.42 -1.98 -8.51
N GLY A 166 6.48 -2.82 -8.95
CA GLY A 166 6.32 -4.21 -8.47
C GLY A 166 7.34 -5.24 -8.99
N GLY A 167 8.54 -4.81 -9.36
CA GLY A 167 9.58 -5.64 -9.95
C GLY A 167 10.43 -4.87 -10.96
N GLU A 168 10.99 -5.59 -11.94
CA GLU A 168 11.72 -5.00 -13.05
C GLU A 168 10.83 -4.03 -13.85
N PRO A 169 11.36 -2.89 -14.35
CA PRO A 169 10.57 -1.89 -15.07
C PRO A 169 9.79 -2.46 -16.27
N GLU A 170 10.33 -3.48 -16.94
CA GLU A 170 9.70 -4.12 -18.09
C GLU A 170 8.45 -4.93 -17.73
N ALA A 171 8.25 -5.28 -16.46
CA ALA A 171 7.06 -5.98 -16.00
C ALA A 171 5.83 -5.06 -15.95
N MET A 172 6.01 -3.73 -16.00
CA MET A 172 4.93 -2.73 -15.94
C MET A 172 3.96 -2.93 -14.77
N THR A 173 4.51 -3.29 -13.60
CA THR A 173 3.71 -3.52 -12.41
C THR A 173 3.87 -2.37 -11.42
N LEU A 174 2.76 -1.98 -10.79
CA LEU A 174 2.76 -1.15 -9.59
C LEU A 174 2.11 -1.90 -8.46
N THR A 175 2.60 -1.70 -7.25
CA THR A 175 1.95 -2.25 -6.06
C THR A 175 0.64 -1.52 -5.78
N ASN A 176 -0.37 -2.24 -5.33
CA ASN A 176 -1.70 -1.67 -5.13
C ASN A 176 -1.94 -1.14 -3.70
N TYR A 177 -1.02 -1.38 -2.75
CA TYR A 177 -1.16 -0.99 -1.34
C TYR A 177 -0.77 0.46 -1.02
N PHE A 178 -0.17 1.18 -1.98
CA PHE A 178 0.15 2.61 -1.89
C PHE A 178 0.01 3.21 -3.29
N LEU A 179 -0.97 4.08 -3.49
CA LEU A 179 -1.28 4.69 -4.79
C LEU A 179 -1.52 6.18 -4.56
N CYS A 180 -0.90 7.02 -5.37
CA CYS A 180 -1.01 8.46 -5.28
C CYS A 180 -1.30 9.05 -6.65
N SER A 181 -2.30 9.92 -6.76
CA SER A 181 -2.62 10.64 -8.00
C SER A 181 -3.44 11.90 -7.74
N ASN A 182 -3.53 12.77 -8.75
CA ASN A 182 -4.61 13.76 -8.81
C ASN A 182 -5.96 13.08 -9.16
N ARG A 183 -7.03 13.87 -9.05
CA ARG A 183 -8.38 13.47 -9.47
C ARG A 183 -8.41 13.12 -10.95
N ASN A 184 -9.37 12.28 -11.33
CA ASN A 184 -9.62 11.89 -12.72
C ASN A 184 -8.38 11.34 -13.46
N ASN A 185 -7.45 10.71 -12.74
CA ASN A 185 -6.24 10.18 -13.36
C ASN A 185 -6.58 9.16 -14.48
N PRO A 186 -6.04 9.36 -15.70
CA PRO A 186 -6.42 8.56 -16.87
C PRO A 186 -6.03 7.08 -16.77
N LEU A 187 -4.91 6.75 -16.11
CA LEU A 187 -4.50 5.36 -15.88
C LEU A 187 -5.47 4.67 -14.92
N PHE A 188 -5.75 5.28 -13.77
CA PHE A 188 -6.66 4.69 -12.78
C PHE A 188 -8.11 4.60 -13.28
N LEU A 189 -8.54 5.50 -14.17
CA LEU A 189 -9.87 5.43 -14.78
C LEU A 189 -10.01 4.15 -15.63
N ARG A 190 -8.99 3.84 -16.43
CA ARG A 190 -8.94 2.65 -17.28
C ARG A 190 -8.81 1.38 -16.45
N ALA A 191 -7.89 1.37 -15.48
CA ALA A 191 -7.72 0.26 -14.56
C ALA A 191 -9.02 -0.05 -13.80
N HIS A 192 -9.74 0.97 -13.35
CA HIS A 192 -11.03 0.81 -12.68
C HIS A 192 -12.11 0.25 -13.61
N LYS A 193 -12.25 0.79 -14.83
CA LYS A 193 -13.20 0.26 -15.84
C LYS A 193 -12.95 -1.22 -16.14
N LEU A 194 -11.69 -1.60 -16.37
CA LEU A 194 -11.32 -2.99 -16.58
C LEU A 194 -11.66 -3.84 -15.36
N PHE A 195 -11.36 -3.37 -14.15
CA PHE A 195 -11.64 -4.12 -12.94
C PHE A 195 -13.14 -4.34 -12.73
N LEU A 196 -13.99 -3.34 -13.00
CA LEU A 196 -15.44 -3.54 -12.99
C LEU A 196 -15.88 -4.58 -14.03
N ALA A 197 -15.34 -4.54 -15.24
CA ALA A 197 -15.64 -5.52 -16.27
C ALA A 197 -15.27 -6.96 -15.83
N LEU A 198 -14.13 -7.14 -15.14
CA LEU A 198 -13.74 -8.45 -14.58
C LEU A 198 -14.73 -8.94 -13.52
N TRP A 199 -15.26 -8.03 -12.70
CA TRP A 199 -16.32 -8.37 -11.74
C TRP A 199 -17.67 -8.66 -12.38
N ASP A 200 -17.97 -8.08 -13.53
CA ASP A 200 -19.25 -8.27 -14.23
C ASP A 200 -19.29 -9.53 -15.11
N GLU A 201 -18.15 -10.17 -15.35
CA GLU A 201 -18.06 -11.47 -16.04
C GLU A 201 -18.96 -12.54 -15.38
N ASP A 202 -19.40 -13.50 -16.20
CA ASP A 202 -20.27 -14.62 -15.79
C ASP A 202 -21.59 -14.18 -15.10
N GLY A 203 -22.08 -12.97 -15.42
CA GLY A 203 -23.30 -12.41 -14.84
C GLY A 203 -23.11 -11.74 -13.47
N GLY A 204 -21.86 -11.51 -13.07
CA GLY A 204 -21.49 -10.87 -11.80
C GLY A 204 -20.82 -11.85 -10.84
N LYS A 205 -19.50 -11.74 -10.71
CA LYS A 205 -18.68 -12.52 -9.78
C LYS A 205 -18.90 -12.08 -8.33
N ALA A 206 -18.73 -13.02 -7.40
CA ALA A 206 -18.81 -12.78 -5.95
C ALA A 206 -17.43 -12.86 -5.25
N SER A 207 -16.41 -13.40 -5.91
CA SER A 207 -15.01 -13.40 -5.46
C SER A 207 -14.09 -13.15 -6.65
N THR A 208 -12.79 -13.00 -6.40
CA THR A 208 -11.79 -12.83 -7.46
C THR A 208 -11.33 -14.16 -8.07
N ASP A 209 -11.84 -15.28 -7.58
CA ASP A 209 -11.42 -16.61 -8.02
C ASP A 209 -11.69 -16.82 -9.51
N GLY A 210 -10.64 -17.25 -10.22
CA GLY A 210 -10.67 -17.51 -11.65
C GLY A 210 -10.63 -16.28 -12.55
N MET A 211 -10.65 -15.04 -12.01
CA MET A 211 -10.59 -13.82 -12.83
C MET A 211 -9.32 -13.74 -13.70
N ARG A 212 -8.21 -14.37 -13.28
CA ARG A 212 -6.98 -14.46 -14.10
C ARG A 212 -7.18 -15.11 -15.48
N HIS A 213 -8.26 -15.87 -15.68
CA HIS A 213 -8.58 -16.50 -16.95
C HIS A 213 -9.40 -15.61 -17.88
N SER A 214 -9.79 -14.41 -17.42
CA SER A 214 -10.50 -13.45 -18.25
C SER A 214 -9.75 -13.20 -19.56
N PRO A 215 -10.43 -13.28 -20.72
CA PRO A 215 -9.84 -12.87 -21.99
C PRO A 215 -9.37 -11.41 -22.00
N LEU A 216 -9.91 -10.55 -21.13
CA LEU A 216 -9.49 -9.16 -21.01
C LEU A 216 -8.11 -9.00 -20.39
N LEU A 217 -7.60 -10.04 -19.70
CA LEU A 217 -6.25 -10.08 -19.13
C LEU A 217 -5.24 -10.85 -20.00
N LYS A 218 -5.63 -11.22 -21.23
CA LYS A 218 -4.75 -11.96 -22.14
C LYS A 218 -3.43 -11.22 -22.38
N GLY A 219 -2.32 -11.89 -22.11
CA GLY A 219 -0.97 -11.35 -22.27
C GLY A 219 -0.35 -10.79 -20.99
N VAL A 220 -1.14 -10.54 -19.94
CA VAL A 220 -0.59 -10.14 -18.65
C VAL A 220 0.08 -11.35 -17.99
N PRO A 221 1.37 -11.26 -17.61
CA PRO A 221 2.03 -12.33 -16.90
C PRO A 221 1.40 -12.57 -15.52
N TRP A 222 1.21 -13.84 -15.19
CA TRP A 222 0.80 -14.24 -13.85
C TRP A 222 1.90 -13.95 -12.82
N MET A 223 1.50 -13.88 -11.55
CA MET A 223 2.47 -13.77 -10.45
C MET A 223 3.42 -14.96 -10.48
N ASN A 224 4.73 -14.72 -10.51
CA ASN A 224 5.70 -15.80 -10.46
C ASN A 224 5.99 -16.17 -9.01
N TYR A 225 5.50 -17.33 -8.55
CA TYR A 225 5.84 -17.87 -7.25
C TYR A 225 6.23 -19.35 -7.33
N SER A 226 7.44 -19.67 -6.84
CA SER A 226 8.03 -21.01 -6.92
C SER A 226 7.80 -21.89 -5.69
N GLY A 227 7.22 -21.35 -4.61
CA GLY A 227 6.99 -22.10 -3.38
C GLY A 227 5.66 -22.86 -3.35
N SER A 228 5.50 -23.70 -2.33
CA SER A 228 4.31 -24.47 -2.02
C SER A 228 3.91 -24.27 -0.56
N PHE A 229 2.67 -24.58 -0.19
CA PHE A 229 2.27 -24.64 1.22
C PHE A 229 1.29 -25.78 1.49
N THR A 230 1.22 -26.22 2.75
CA THR A 230 0.28 -27.25 3.19
C THR A 230 -0.69 -26.66 4.20
N GLU A 231 -1.98 -26.87 3.97
CA GLU A 231 -3.05 -26.41 4.86
C GLU A 231 -4.12 -27.50 4.94
N ASN A 232 -4.56 -27.83 6.16
CA ASN A 232 -5.57 -28.87 6.41
C ASN A 232 -5.24 -30.23 5.75
N GLY A 233 -3.95 -30.58 5.67
CA GLY A 233 -3.49 -31.83 5.05
C GLY A 233 -3.45 -31.81 3.52
N ILE A 234 -3.83 -30.70 2.88
CA ILE A 234 -3.75 -30.49 1.44
C ILE A 234 -2.49 -29.70 1.12
N THR A 235 -1.68 -30.17 0.18
CA THR A 235 -0.48 -29.46 -0.28
C THR A 235 -0.78 -28.81 -1.62
N TYR A 236 -0.60 -27.49 -1.67
CA TYR A 236 -0.75 -26.68 -2.87
C TYR A 236 0.61 -26.47 -3.52
N GLY A 237 0.76 -26.99 -4.74
CA GLY A 237 2.00 -26.89 -5.51
C GLY A 237 2.21 -25.48 -6.11
N PRO A 238 3.41 -25.20 -6.63
CA PRO A 238 3.76 -23.85 -7.14
C PRO A 238 2.78 -23.28 -8.17
N ALA A 239 2.25 -24.11 -9.07
CA ALA A 239 1.27 -23.67 -10.07
C ALA A 239 -0.06 -23.23 -9.44
N GLU A 240 -0.53 -23.96 -8.41
CA GLU A 240 -1.76 -23.62 -7.70
C GLU A 240 -1.57 -22.36 -6.85
N VAL A 241 -0.43 -22.23 -6.18
CA VAL A 241 -0.11 -21.02 -5.40
C VAL A 241 0.01 -19.79 -6.31
N THR A 242 0.66 -19.93 -7.47
CA THR A 242 0.72 -18.88 -8.51
C THR A 242 -0.67 -18.45 -8.96
N ALA A 243 -1.56 -19.41 -9.23
CA ALA A 243 -2.94 -19.15 -9.59
C ALA A 243 -3.69 -18.38 -8.50
N MET A 244 -3.60 -18.83 -7.24
CA MET A 244 -4.25 -18.17 -6.09
C MET A 244 -3.72 -16.76 -5.87
N LEU A 245 -2.40 -16.55 -5.95
CA LEU A 245 -1.80 -15.23 -5.80
C LEU A 245 -2.24 -14.27 -6.92
N THR A 246 -2.35 -14.77 -8.15
CA THR A 246 -2.77 -13.96 -9.30
C THR A 246 -4.23 -13.50 -9.17
N ASP A 247 -5.15 -14.37 -8.75
CA ASP A 247 -6.54 -13.99 -8.47
C ASP A 247 -6.65 -13.08 -7.23
N TYR A 248 -5.86 -13.34 -6.19
CA TYR A 248 -5.85 -12.53 -4.98
C TYR A 248 -5.42 -11.08 -5.27
N ILE A 249 -4.47 -10.88 -6.18
CA ILE A 249 -3.98 -9.54 -6.57
C ILE A 249 -4.63 -9.02 -7.86
N ILE A 250 -5.81 -9.52 -8.26
CA ILE A 250 -6.39 -9.26 -9.58
C ILE A 250 -6.51 -7.76 -9.91
N GLN A 251 -6.68 -6.88 -8.92
CA GLN A 251 -6.64 -5.45 -9.14
C GLN A 251 -5.29 -4.97 -9.71
N GLY A 252 -4.18 -5.52 -9.20
CA GLY A 252 -2.84 -5.28 -9.75
C GLY A 252 -2.70 -5.81 -11.19
N GLN A 253 -3.37 -6.92 -11.54
CA GLN A 253 -3.42 -7.42 -12.92
C GLN A 253 -4.20 -6.46 -13.84
N ALA A 254 -5.32 -5.90 -13.36
CA ALA A 254 -6.07 -4.88 -14.11
C ALA A 254 -5.26 -3.59 -14.31
N LEU A 255 -4.48 -3.17 -13.31
CA LEU A 255 -3.56 -2.04 -13.43
C LEU A 255 -2.46 -2.32 -14.44
N THR A 256 -1.83 -3.50 -14.36
CA THR A 256 -0.77 -3.94 -15.27
C THR A 256 -1.27 -3.96 -16.71
N MET A 257 -2.48 -4.48 -16.95
CA MET A 257 -3.10 -4.42 -18.27
C MET A 257 -3.25 -2.97 -18.73
N ALA A 258 -3.88 -2.10 -17.93
CA ALA A 258 -4.06 -0.69 -18.31
C ALA A 258 -2.74 0.05 -18.60
N MET A 259 -1.66 -0.30 -17.90
CA MET A 259 -0.30 0.19 -18.14
C MET A 259 0.33 -0.36 -19.43
N ALA A 260 -0.09 -1.53 -19.89
CA ALA A 260 0.57 -2.27 -20.95
C ALA A 260 -0.23 -2.37 -22.26
N ILE A 261 -1.36 -1.65 -22.42
CA ILE A 261 -2.10 -1.62 -23.69
C ILE A 261 -1.84 -0.35 -24.49
N GLU A 262 -1.97 -0.48 -25.80
CA GLU A 262 -2.22 0.63 -26.71
C GLU A 262 -3.66 0.52 -27.22
N ASP A 263 -4.47 1.54 -27.00
CA ASP A 263 -5.86 1.60 -27.44
C ASP A 263 -6.05 2.85 -28.32
N PRO A 264 -5.90 2.73 -29.64
CA PRO A 264 -6.06 3.85 -30.56
C PRO A 264 -7.48 4.43 -30.60
N GLU A 265 -8.51 3.66 -30.25
CA GLU A 265 -9.90 4.13 -30.23
C GLU A 265 -10.15 5.08 -29.05
N ASP A 266 -9.50 4.82 -27.92
CA ASP A 266 -9.55 5.62 -26.69
C ASP A 266 -8.37 6.61 -26.58
N GLY A 267 -7.51 6.67 -27.61
CA GLY A 267 -6.32 7.54 -27.65
C GLY A 267 -5.30 7.25 -26.55
N TRP A 268 -5.22 6.01 -26.08
CA TRP A 268 -4.40 5.61 -24.95
C TRP A 268 -3.16 4.85 -25.39
N ASN A 269 -1.99 5.27 -24.90
CA ASN A 269 -0.76 4.50 -25.00
C ASN A 269 -0.21 4.31 -23.58
N GLY A 270 -0.56 3.19 -22.96
CA GLY A 270 -0.14 2.84 -21.61
C GLY A 270 1.39 2.80 -21.47
N PRO A 271 2.11 2.07 -22.34
CA PRO A 271 3.57 2.00 -22.28
C PRO A 271 4.27 3.36 -22.29
N GLU A 272 3.84 4.27 -23.16
CA GLU A 272 4.38 5.63 -23.22
C GLU A 272 4.00 6.41 -21.96
N TYR A 273 2.74 6.34 -21.54
CA TYR A 273 2.26 7.03 -20.34
C TYR A 273 3.04 6.59 -19.09
N VAL A 274 3.34 5.30 -18.94
CA VAL A 274 4.14 4.80 -17.80
C VAL A 274 5.56 5.35 -17.86
N ALA A 275 6.16 5.38 -19.05
CA ALA A 275 7.51 5.90 -19.23
C ALA A 275 7.65 7.38 -18.85
N THR A 276 6.58 8.17 -19.02
CA THR A 276 6.62 9.63 -18.85
C THR A 276 5.95 10.14 -17.58
N HIS A 277 4.88 9.49 -17.11
CA HIS A 277 3.97 10.03 -16.10
C HIS A 277 3.90 9.22 -14.80
N VAL A 278 4.62 8.10 -14.68
CA VAL A 278 4.65 7.29 -13.45
C VAL A 278 5.95 7.48 -12.68
N TYR A 279 5.83 7.94 -11.44
CA TYR A 279 6.91 7.92 -10.46
C TYR A 279 6.89 6.58 -9.72
N GLY A 280 7.83 5.69 -10.05
CA GLY A 280 7.93 4.37 -9.42
C GLY A 280 9.04 4.34 -8.39
N ILE A 281 8.73 4.09 -7.12
CA ILE A 281 9.75 3.82 -6.10
C ILE A 281 10.15 2.34 -6.18
N GLU A 282 11.44 2.04 -6.23
CA GLU A 282 11.91 0.65 -6.23
C GLU A 282 11.34 -0.12 -5.02
N PHE A 283 10.71 -1.26 -5.26
CA PHE A 283 9.87 -1.94 -4.28
C PHE A 283 10.64 -2.55 -3.12
N MET A 284 11.79 -3.18 -3.39
CA MET A 284 12.55 -3.90 -2.36
C MET A 284 13.11 -2.94 -1.32
N VAL A 285 13.96 -1.99 -1.74
CA VAL A 285 14.53 -0.97 -0.87
C VAL A 285 13.47 0.00 -0.38
N GLY A 286 12.52 0.38 -1.24
CA GLY A 286 11.55 1.43 -0.93
C GLY A 286 10.44 1.00 0.03
N GLY A 287 10.09 -0.31 0.06
CA GLY A 287 8.88 -0.80 0.71
C GLY A 287 8.99 -2.14 1.44
N GLN A 288 10.07 -2.92 1.26
CA GLN A 288 10.20 -4.30 1.76
C GLN A 288 11.49 -4.58 2.52
N LEU A 289 12.28 -3.56 2.84
CA LEU A 289 13.68 -3.73 3.24
C LEU A 289 13.89 -4.62 4.48
N ILE A 290 12.98 -4.62 5.45
CA ILE A 290 13.04 -5.57 6.59
C ILE A 290 12.96 -7.02 6.09
N ASN A 291 12.06 -7.31 5.15
CA ASN A 291 11.89 -8.64 4.58
C ASN A 291 13.11 -9.07 3.76
N GLU A 292 13.79 -8.14 3.09
CA GLU A 292 15.05 -8.42 2.42
C GLU A 292 16.14 -8.81 3.45
N TYR A 293 16.27 -8.02 4.51
CA TYR A 293 17.27 -8.26 5.56
C TYR A 293 17.09 -9.57 6.32
N THR A 294 15.86 -10.06 6.43
CA THR A 294 15.56 -11.31 7.14
C THR A 294 15.22 -12.46 6.20
N ALA A 295 15.44 -12.30 4.89
CA ALA A 295 15.09 -13.30 3.87
C ALA A 295 13.63 -13.79 3.99
N TRP A 296 12.71 -12.87 4.28
CA TRP A 296 11.29 -13.10 4.52
C TRP A 296 10.97 -13.98 5.75
N ASP A 297 11.92 -14.20 6.66
CA ASP A 297 11.65 -14.81 7.96
C ASP A 297 11.06 -13.78 8.92
N GLY A 298 9.74 -13.88 9.14
CA GLY A 298 9.01 -13.00 10.05
C GLY A 298 9.35 -13.22 11.52
N THR A 299 9.73 -14.44 11.91
CA THR A 299 10.14 -14.75 13.31
C THR A 299 11.47 -14.10 13.61
N LEU A 300 12.44 -14.21 12.69
CA LEU A 300 13.70 -13.49 12.78
C LEU A 300 13.48 -11.97 12.84
N ALA A 301 12.64 -11.42 11.96
CA ALA A 301 12.29 -10.01 11.99
C ALA A 301 11.70 -9.59 13.35
N TYR A 302 10.72 -10.33 13.87
CA TYR A 302 10.11 -10.03 15.16
C TYR A 302 11.13 -10.08 16.30
N ASN A 303 11.98 -11.10 16.34
CA ASN A 303 13.00 -11.25 17.38
C ASN A 303 13.99 -10.09 17.36
N LEU A 304 14.53 -9.73 16.18
CA LEU A 304 15.47 -8.62 16.04
C LEU A 304 14.84 -7.28 16.43
N MET A 305 13.61 -7.01 15.97
CA MET A 305 12.90 -5.77 16.30
C MET A 305 12.50 -5.70 17.79
N SER A 306 12.40 -6.84 18.48
CA SER A 306 12.07 -6.91 19.91
C SER A 306 13.28 -6.80 20.84
N LEU A 307 14.51 -6.83 20.31
CA LEU A 307 15.72 -6.75 21.13
C LEU A 307 15.79 -5.39 21.85
N PRO A 308 16.22 -5.36 23.13
CA PRO A 308 16.59 -4.12 23.78
C PRO A 308 17.88 -3.56 23.16
N LEU A 309 17.96 -2.24 23.10
CA LEU A 309 19.21 -1.52 22.82
C LEU A 309 20.25 -1.83 23.91
N PRO A 310 21.55 -1.83 23.57
CA PRO A 310 22.61 -1.97 24.57
C PRO A 310 22.52 -0.85 25.60
N ARG A 311 22.81 -1.15 26.87
CA ARG A 311 22.86 -0.13 27.92
C ARG A 311 24.14 0.71 27.77
N ASP A 312 24.17 1.86 28.44
CA ASP A 312 25.35 2.71 28.46
C ASP A 312 26.60 1.93 28.91
N GLY A 313 27.62 1.91 28.05
CA GLY A 313 28.88 1.18 28.28
C GLY A 313 28.84 -0.32 27.99
N GLU A 314 27.69 -0.87 27.57
CA GLU A 314 27.56 -2.26 27.12
C GLU A 314 27.97 -2.40 25.65
N ALA A 315 28.70 -3.46 25.33
CA ALA A 315 29.04 -3.77 23.95
C ALA A 315 27.80 -4.29 23.20
N GLU A 316 27.64 -3.85 21.95
CA GLU A 316 26.60 -4.35 21.06
C GLU A 316 26.86 -5.83 20.71
N SER A 317 25.84 -6.68 20.81
CA SER A 317 25.90 -8.06 20.31
C SER A 317 25.67 -8.14 18.80
N GLU A 318 26.04 -9.26 18.16
CA GLU A 318 25.83 -9.44 16.72
C GLU A 318 24.35 -9.30 16.29
N GLN A 319 23.42 -9.79 17.11
CA GLN A 319 21.99 -9.66 16.84
C GLN A 319 21.51 -8.21 16.98
N GLN A 320 22.02 -7.47 17.96
CA GLN A 320 21.75 -6.04 18.11
C GLN A 320 22.33 -5.25 16.93
N ALA A 321 23.56 -5.54 16.51
CA ALA A 321 24.17 -4.93 15.33
C ALA A 321 23.32 -5.17 14.06
N LYS A 322 22.77 -6.39 13.90
CA LYS A 322 21.86 -6.69 12.80
C LYS A 322 20.54 -5.93 12.89
N ALA A 323 19.95 -5.84 14.09
CA ALA A 323 18.73 -5.07 14.31
C ALA A 323 18.95 -3.57 14.06
N ARG A 324 20.10 -3.03 14.45
CA ARG A 324 20.53 -1.66 14.15
C ARG A 324 20.64 -1.43 12.65
N GLU A 325 21.32 -2.33 11.93
CA GLU A 325 21.45 -2.27 10.47
C GLU A 325 20.07 -2.20 9.78
N ILE A 326 19.11 -3.00 10.24
CA ILE A 326 17.74 -2.99 9.72
C ILE A 326 17.06 -1.63 9.97
N VAL A 327 17.11 -1.13 11.21
CA VAL A 327 16.44 0.14 11.57
C VAL A 327 17.07 1.32 10.84
N GLU A 328 18.40 1.45 10.88
CA GLU A 328 19.13 2.50 10.16
C GLU A 328 18.88 2.40 8.65
N GLY A 329 18.91 1.20 8.09
CA GLY A 329 18.65 0.95 6.67
C GLY A 329 17.24 1.36 6.25
N CYS A 330 16.22 0.99 7.02
CA CYS A 330 14.82 1.36 6.73
C CYS A 330 14.61 2.88 6.84
N LEU A 331 15.09 3.49 7.93
CA LEU A 331 14.90 4.90 8.17
C LEU A 331 15.64 5.77 7.13
N SER A 332 16.83 5.37 6.69
CA SER A 332 17.65 6.15 5.74
C SER A 332 17.36 5.88 4.25
N ARG A 333 16.80 4.71 3.88
CA ARG A 333 16.63 4.33 2.46
C ARG A 333 15.20 4.01 2.05
N SER A 334 14.35 3.52 2.95
CA SER A 334 12.98 3.14 2.59
C SER A 334 12.04 4.35 2.62
N PHE A 335 11.17 4.46 1.62
CA PHE A 335 10.10 5.46 1.65
C PHE A 335 8.97 5.04 2.60
N GLY A 336 8.83 3.74 2.82
CA GLY A 336 7.98 3.19 3.85
C GLY A 336 8.20 1.70 3.97
N PHE A 337 7.37 1.04 4.77
CA PHE A 337 7.44 -0.41 4.92
C PHE A 337 6.04 -1.01 4.91
N LYS A 338 5.81 -1.93 4.00
CA LYS A 338 4.53 -2.63 3.89
C LYS A 338 4.54 -3.87 4.78
N LEU A 339 3.75 -3.81 5.84
CA LEU A 339 3.47 -4.98 6.67
C LEU A 339 2.64 -5.99 5.88
N ALA A 340 3.28 -7.12 5.55
CA ALA A 340 2.70 -8.20 4.77
C ALA A 340 1.61 -8.95 5.56
N THR A 341 0.42 -9.10 4.98
CA THR A 341 -0.71 -9.86 5.54
C THR A 341 -1.50 -10.53 4.41
N GLY A 342 -2.59 -11.24 4.72
CA GLY A 342 -3.44 -11.88 3.71
C GLY A 342 -2.87 -13.20 3.22
N LEU A 343 -2.99 -13.49 1.92
CA LEU A 343 -2.60 -14.77 1.33
C LEU A 343 -1.12 -15.12 1.56
N ILE A 344 -0.25 -14.11 1.69
CA ILE A 344 1.17 -14.32 1.98
C ILE A 344 1.42 -15.10 3.30
N LEU A 345 0.51 -15.04 4.27
CA LEU A 345 0.64 -15.79 5.52
C LEU A 345 0.52 -17.30 5.30
N ARG A 346 -0.31 -17.72 4.33
CA ARG A 346 -0.44 -19.14 3.95
C ARG A 346 0.83 -19.61 3.23
N VAL A 347 1.49 -18.70 2.53
CA VAL A 347 2.60 -18.98 1.63
C VAL A 347 3.98 -18.89 2.30
N LYS A 348 4.17 -17.95 3.23
CA LYS A 348 5.43 -17.66 3.93
C LYS A 348 5.38 -17.96 5.43
N GLY A 349 4.21 -18.25 5.98
CA GLY A 349 4.02 -18.43 7.42
C GLY A 349 3.93 -17.11 8.17
N ASP A 350 4.46 -17.08 9.39
CA ASP A 350 4.43 -15.88 10.22
C ASP A 350 5.27 -14.74 9.63
N THR A 351 4.66 -13.56 9.57
CA THR A 351 5.29 -12.30 9.16
C THR A 351 5.47 -11.40 10.38
N LEU A 352 6.26 -10.34 10.27
CA LEU A 352 6.37 -9.33 11.33
C LEU A 352 4.98 -8.79 11.74
N SER A 353 4.10 -8.59 10.76
CA SER A 353 2.73 -8.12 10.96
C SER A 353 1.86 -9.11 11.75
N SER A 354 1.89 -10.40 11.40
CA SER A 354 1.12 -11.41 12.13
C SER A 354 1.61 -11.57 13.56
N LEU A 355 2.92 -11.44 13.79
CA LEU A 355 3.52 -11.53 15.11
C LEU A 355 3.23 -10.30 15.98
N TRP A 356 3.27 -9.08 15.42
CA TRP A 356 2.80 -7.88 16.14
C TRP A 356 1.29 -7.89 16.42
N ARG A 357 0.49 -8.52 15.55
CA ARG A 357 -0.93 -8.76 15.83
C ARG A 357 -1.13 -9.72 17.00
N LYS A 358 -0.34 -10.79 17.07
CA LYS A 358 -0.36 -11.80 18.16
C LYS A 358 0.21 -11.23 19.48
N ASN A 359 1.07 -10.21 19.42
CA ASN A 359 1.72 -9.60 20.58
C ASN A 359 1.45 -8.08 20.63
N PRO A 360 0.24 -7.65 21.04
CA PRO A 360 -0.13 -6.23 21.05
C PRO A 360 0.85 -5.36 21.83
N GLY A 361 1.40 -4.33 21.18
CA GLY A 361 2.33 -3.38 21.78
C GLY A 361 3.81 -3.74 21.64
N ALA A 362 4.14 -4.94 21.14
CA ALA A 362 5.53 -5.33 20.88
C ALA A 362 6.24 -4.43 19.86
N ASP A 363 5.49 -3.74 19.00
CA ASP A 363 6.01 -2.80 18.01
C ASP A 363 6.46 -1.45 18.58
N ASP A 364 6.26 -1.21 19.89
CA ASP A 364 6.34 0.12 20.50
C ASP A 364 6.81 0.07 21.97
N ILE A 365 7.66 -0.89 22.32
CA ILE A 365 8.25 -0.99 23.67
C ILE A 365 9.46 -0.06 23.76
N PRO A 366 9.47 0.96 24.65
CA PRO A 366 10.60 1.87 24.77
C PRO A 366 11.92 1.14 25.02
N GLY A 367 12.96 1.52 24.27
CA GLY A 367 14.28 0.93 24.36
C GLY A 367 14.50 -0.28 23.45
N THR A 368 13.54 -0.64 22.59
CA THR A 368 13.74 -1.67 21.55
C THR A 368 13.99 -1.08 20.17
N TYR A 369 14.46 -1.91 19.24
CA TYR A 369 14.63 -1.54 17.84
C TYR A 369 13.29 -1.22 17.14
N ALA A 370 12.20 -1.90 17.51
CA ALA A 370 10.86 -1.57 17.02
C ALA A 370 10.46 -0.15 17.42
N HIS A 371 10.68 0.22 18.69
CA HIS A 371 10.38 1.57 19.14
C HIS A 371 11.34 2.61 18.54
N TRP A 372 12.62 2.28 18.32
CA TRP A 372 13.53 3.17 17.57
C TRP A 372 12.99 3.47 16.16
N LEU A 373 12.55 2.44 15.43
CA LEU A 373 11.90 2.61 14.12
C LEU A 373 10.65 3.51 14.22
N ARG A 374 9.77 3.27 15.21
CA ARG A 374 8.57 4.10 15.45
C ARG A 374 8.90 5.56 15.72
N GLN A 375 9.92 5.82 16.51
CA GLN A 375 10.38 7.17 16.81
C GLN A 375 10.92 7.85 15.56
N GLY A 376 11.78 7.17 14.80
CA GLY A 376 12.33 7.72 13.58
C GLY A 376 11.27 8.04 12.53
N MET A 377 10.23 7.21 12.41
CA MET A 377 9.09 7.48 11.54
C MET A 377 8.40 8.81 11.88
N ILE A 378 8.31 9.20 13.15
CA ILE A 378 7.56 10.41 13.55
C ILE A 378 8.45 11.64 13.52
N TYR A 379 9.67 11.53 14.05
CA TYR A 379 10.50 12.69 14.40
C TYR A 379 11.57 13.02 13.38
N TRP A 380 11.88 12.12 12.45
CA TRP A 380 12.98 12.30 11.51
C TRP A 380 12.49 12.22 10.07
N THR A 381 13.29 12.79 9.17
CA THR A 381 13.06 12.69 7.73
C THR A 381 14.38 12.51 7.00
N GLN A 382 14.31 11.92 5.82
CA GLN A 382 15.47 11.67 4.95
C GLN A 382 15.90 12.98 4.28
N ASP A 383 17.20 13.15 4.08
CA ASP A 383 17.74 14.33 3.38
C ASP A 383 17.31 14.38 1.90
N LYS A 384 16.99 13.21 1.33
CA LYS A 384 16.57 13.03 -0.06
C LYS A 384 15.34 12.13 -0.12
N VAL A 385 14.44 12.45 -1.04
CA VAL A 385 13.36 11.54 -1.45
C VAL A 385 13.93 10.43 -2.34
N PRO A 386 13.33 9.22 -2.36
CA PRO A 386 13.78 8.15 -3.25
C PRO A 386 13.66 8.59 -4.71
N PRO A 387 14.62 8.28 -5.60
CA PRO A 387 14.47 8.53 -7.03
C PRO A 387 13.37 7.63 -7.63
N THR A 388 12.84 8.02 -8.78
CA THR A 388 12.02 7.11 -9.59
C THR A 388 12.90 6.06 -10.27
N VAL A 389 12.37 4.85 -10.47
CA VAL A 389 12.92 3.87 -11.39
C VAL A 389 12.87 4.39 -12.83
N GLU A 390 13.79 3.93 -13.65
CA GLU A 390 13.80 4.22 -15.08
C GLU A 390 12.78 3.33 -15.79
N TRP A 391 11.61 3.88 -16.08
CA TRP A 391 10.62 3.22 -16.93
C TRP A 391 11.05 3.32 -18.40
N LYS A 392 10.88 2.22 -19.12
CA LYS A 392 11.05 2.19 -20.58
C LYS A 392 9.73 1.82 -21.21
N ALA A 393 9.37 2.51 -22.29
CA ALA A 393 8.26 2.09 -23.12
C ALA A 393 8.56 0.68 -23.65
N VAL A 394 7.75 -0.30 -23.25
CA VAL A 394 7.84 -1.67 -23.76
C VAL A 394 6.80 -1.90 -24.84
N LYS A 395 6.95 -3.01 -25.57
CA LYS A 395 5.92 -3.43 -26.52
C LYS A 395 4.60 -3.66 -25.78
N PRO A 396 3.47 -3.10 -26.23
CA PRO A 396 2.19 -3.34 -25.57
C PRO A 396 1.84 -4.84 -25.57
N PHE A 397 1.25 -5.32 -24.48
CA PHE A 397 0.73 -6.68 -24.38
C PHE A 397 -0.45 -6.89 -25.35
N LYS A 398 -1.17 -5.80 -25.64
CA LYS A 398 -2.32 -5.78 -26.52
C LYS A 398 -2.45 -4.42 -27.21
N THR A 399 -2.75 -4.44 -28.50
CA THR A 399 -3.16 -3.25 -29.27
C THR A 399 -4.63 -3.38 -29.63
N GLY A 400 -5.46 -2.45 -29.15
CA GLY A 400 -6.90 -2.43 -29.35
C GLY A 400 -7.67 -2.09 -28.06
N PRO A 401 -9.00 -2.02 -28.15
CA PRO A 401 -9.88 -1.56 -27.08
C PRO A 401 -9.71 -2.32 -25.76
N LEU A 402 -9.57 -1.61 -24.64
CA LEU A 402 -9.35 -2.22 -23.32
C LEU A 402 -10.36 -3.33 -22.98
N LEU A 403 -11.64 -3.11 -23.27
CA LEU A 403 -12.75 -3.98 -22.87
C LEU A 403 -13.17 -5.00 -23.94
N ARG A 404 -12.35 -5.25 -24.97
CA ARG A 404 -12.55 -6.33 -25.95
C ARG A 404 -11.44 -7.37 -25.87
N ALA A 405 -11.74 -8.64 -26.08
CA ALA A 405 -10.72 -9.70 -26.03
C ALA A 405 -9.74 -9.65 -27.23
N GLU A 406 -10.18 -9.06 -28.35
CA GLU A 406 -9.45 -8.91 -29.61
C GLU A 406 -9.50 -7.46 -30.11
#